data_AF-S8D408-F1
#
_entry.id   AF-S8D408-F1
#
_cell.length_a   1.000
_cell.length_b   1.000
_cell.length_c   1.000
_cell.angle_alpha   90.00
_cell.angle_beta   90.00
_cell.angle_gamma   90.00
#
_symmetry.space_group_name_H-M   'P 1'
#
loop_
_entity.id
_entity.type
_entity.pdbx_description
1 polymer ?
#
loop_
_entity_poly.entity_id
_entity_poly.type
_entity_poly.pdbx_seq_one_letter_code
_entity_poly.pdbx_strand_id
1 'polypeptide(L)'
;RSLPRGIIEETTNLELRPLWTTAKSTSKKHRRPRYLLAMPVGIKQKQNVDSVVEKFLPENFTVILFHYDEKVDGWWDLRWSREAIHVVGHNQTKWWFAKRFLH
;
A
#
# COMPACT_ATOMS: atom_id res chain seq x y z
N ARG A 1 -5.47 -15.96 -30.37
CA ARG A 1 -6.80 -16.01 -29.69
C ARG A 1 -6.81 -14.92 -28.63
N SER A 2 -7.64 -13.88 -28.76
CA SER A 2 -7.77 -12.82 -27.75
C SER A 2 -8.89 -13.19 -26.78
N LEU A 3 -8.69 -12.91 -25.50
CA LEU A 3 -9.71 -13.14 -24.46
C LEU A 3 -10.95 -12.26 -24.70
N PRO A 4 -12.16 -12.76 -24.38
CA PRO A 4 -13.41 -11.99 -24.48
C PRO A 4 -13.35 -10.62 -23.78
N ARG A 5 -13.98 -9.60 -24.39
CA ARG A 5 -14.25 -8.32 -23.73
C ARG A 5 -15.14 -8.57 -22.50
N GLY A 6 -14.63 -8.23 -21.32
CA GLY A 6 -15.21 -8.57 -20.02
C GLY A 6 -14.33 -9.47 -19.14
N ILE A 7 -13.32 -10.13 -19.73
CA ILE A 7 -12.25 -10.85 -18.98
C ILE A 7 -11.01 -9.96 -18.79
N ILE A 8 -10.87 -8.94 -19.62
CA ILE A 8 -9.80 -7.94 -19.50
C ILE A 8 -10.33 -6.80 -18.63
N GLU A 9 -9.92 -6.77 -17.37
CA GLU A 9 -10.07 -5.60 -16.51
C GLU A 9 -9.08 -4.51 -16.94
N GLU A 10 -9.52 -3.25 -16.95
CA GLU A 10 -8.58 -2.13 -17.04
C GLU A 10 -7.74 -2.12 -15.76
N THR A 11 -6.48 -2.50 -15.87
CA THR A 11 -5.58 -2.50 -14.71
C THR A 11 -5.36 -1.06 -14.26
N THR A 12 -5.97 -0.69 -13.14
CA THR A 12 -5.71 0.59 -12.48
C THR A 12 -4.21 0.67 -12.19
N ASN A 13 -3.57 1.75 -12.62
CA ASN A 13 -2.12 1.86 -12.60
C ASN A 13 -1.48 2.02 -11.21
N LEU A 14 -2.25 1.82 -10.12
CA LEU A 14 -1.89 1.95 -8.69
C LEU A 14 -1.12 3.22 -8.30
N GLU A 15 -1.00 4.20 -9.19
CA GLU A 15 -0.35 5.48 -8.95
C GLU A 15 -1.21 6.31 -7.99
N LEU A 16 -0.59 6.84 -6.93
CA LEU A 16 -1.25 7.78 -6.02
C LEU A 16 -1.58 9.07 -6.78
N ARG A 17 -2.88 9.34 -6.97
CA ARG A 17 -3.36 10.57 -7.60
C ARG A 17 -3.98 11.48 -6.54
N PRO A 18 -3.55 12.75 -6.42
CA PRO A 18 -4.24 13.71 -5.57
C PRO A 18 -5.65 13.99 -6.10
N LEU A 19 -6.66 13.96 -5.21
CA LEU A 19 -8.10 14.15 -5.51
C LEU A 19 -8.48 15.52 -6.12
N TRP A 20 -7.54 16.46 -6.19
CA TRP A 20 -7.73 17.88 -6.48
C TRP A 20 -6.94 18.34 -7.71
N THR A 21 -6.20 17.44 -8.37
CA THR A 21 -5.44 17.76 -9.57
C THR A 21 -6.12 17.24 -10.84
N THR A 22 -6.66 18.15 -11.64
CA THR A 22 -6.80 17.95 -13.09
C THR A 22 -5.42 17.67 -13.68
N ALA A 23 -5.28 16.49 -14.30
CA ALA A 23 -4.01 15.92 -14.74
C ALA A 23 -3.10 16.93 -15.47
N LYS A 24 -2.05 17.39 -14.79
CA LYS A 24 -0.85 17.91 -15.46
C LYS A 24 0.28 16.92 -15.21
N SER A 25 0.75 16.33 -16.31
CA SER A 25 1.84 15.36 -16.35
C SER A 25 3.12 15.98 -15.81
N THR A 26 3.46 15.69 -14.56
CA THR A 26 4.84 15.88 -14.10
C THR A 26 5.63 14.65 -14.46
N SER A 27 6.33 14.73 -15.59
CA SER A 27 7.33 13.76 -16.04
C SER A 27 8.53 13.77 -15.08
N LYS A 28 8.40 13.10 -13.95
CA LYS A 28 9.58 12.63 -13.20
C LYS A 28 9.69 11.14 -13.44
N LYS A 29 10.78 10.70 -14.07
CA LYS A 29 11.20 9.29 -14.13
C LYS A 29 11.60 8.83 -12.71
N HIS A 30 10.69 8.90 -11.75
CA HIS A 30 10.83 8.08 -10.55
C HIS A 30 10.64 6.63 -11.01
N ARG A 31 11.43 5.70 -10.48
CA ARG A 31 11.19 4.26 -10.67
C ARG A 31 9.75 4.03 -10.25
N ARG A 32 8.84 3.92 -11.21
CA ARG A 32 7.42 3.78 -10.92
C ARG A 32 7.27 2.55 -10.04
N PRO A 33 6.68 2.66 -8.85
CA PRO A 33 6.41 1.49 -8.05
C PRO A 33 5.58 0.55 -8.93
N ARG A 34 6.16 -0.60 -9.28
CA ARG A 34 5.50 -1.54 -10.20
C ARG A 34 4.51 -2.42 -9.46
N TYR A 35 4.64 -2.49 -8.15
CA TYR A 35 3.96 -3.46 -7.30
C TYR A 35 3.56 -2.82 -5.97
N LEU A 36 2.55 -3.40 -5.34
CA LEU A 36 1.95 -2.94 -4.10
C LEU A 36 1.95 -4.09 -3.08
N LEU A 37 2.45 -3.83 -1.89
CA LEU A 37 2.33 -4.69 -0.72
C LEU A 37 1.38 -4.01 0.27
N ALA A 38 0.16 -4.52 0.34
CA ALA A 38 -0.86 -4.04 1.25
C ALA A 38 -1.11 -5.10 2.33
N MET A 39 -0.97 -4.74 3.61
CA MET A 39 -1.15 -5.69 4.71
C MET A 39 -1.80 -5.07 5.95
N PRO A 40 -2.72 -5.78 6.63
CA PRO A 40 -3.16 -5.41 7.96
C PRO A 40 -2.13 -5.83 9.00
N VAL A 41 -1.81 -4.94 9.92
CA VAL A 41 -0.72 -5.12 10.87
C VAL A 41 -1.09 -4.67 12.27
N GLY A 42 -0.48 -5.30 13.26
CA GLY A 42 -0.49 -4.86 14.64
C GLY A 42 0.91 -4.94 15.21
N ILE A 43 1.20 -4.12 16.21
CA ILE A 43 2.53 -3.96 16.81
C ILE A 43 3.11 -5.29 17.32
N LYS A 44 2.25 -6.20 17.78
CA LYS A 44 2.66 -7.53 18.26
C LYS A 44 3.25 -8.41 17.16
N GLN A 45 2.95 -8.12 15.89
CA GLN A 45 3.45 -8.84 14.72
C GLN A 45 4.56 -8.07 13.98
N LYS A 46 5.02 -6.96 14.55
CA LYS A 46 5.97 -6.05 13.90
C LYS A 46 7.21 -6.74 13.34
N GLN A 47 7.83 -7.65 14.10
CA GLN A 47 9.01 -8.40 13.66
C GLN A 47 8.74 -9.27 12.42
N ASN A 48 7.58 -9.93 12.38
CA ASN A 48 7.19 -10.72 11.22
C ASN A 48 6.93 -9.85 10.00
N VAL A 49 6.28 -8.69 10.20
CA VAL A 49 6.04 -7.72 9.14
C VAL A 49 7.35 -7.16 8.59
N ASP A 50 8.29 -6.81 9.47
CA ASP A 50 9.62 -6.33 9.11
C ASP A 50 10.34 -7.34 8.20
N SER A 51 10.38 -8.60 8.63
CA SER A 51 10.95 -9.70 7.84
C SER A 51 10.28 -9.93 6.49
N VAL A 52 8.99 -9.61 6.36
CA VAL A 52 8.27 -9.65 5.08
C VAL A 52 8.69 -8.46 4.23
N VAL A 53 8.54 -7.22 4.74
CA VAL A 53 8.79 -6.00 3.97
C VAL A 53 10.22 -5.95 3.45
N GLU A 54 11.22 -6.31 4.27
CA GLU A 54 12.62 -6.36 3.85
C GLU A 54 12.86 -7.21 2.59
N LYS A 55 12.06 -8.26 2.37
CA LYS A 55 12.15 -9.11 1.17
C LYS A 55 11.56 -8.44 -0.08
N PHE A 56 10.62 -7.51 0.08
CA PHE A 56 9.93 -6.84 -1.03
C PHE A 56 10.51 -5.45 -1.36
N LEU A 57 11.27 -4.81 -0.45
CA LEU A 57 11.93 -3.53 -0.72
C LEU A 57 12.82 -3.53 -1.97
N PRO A 58 13.62 -4.57 -2.27
CA PRO A 58 14.49 -4.58 -3.47
C PRO A 58 13.72 -4.52 -4.80
N GLU A 59 12.45 -4.92 -4.80
CA GLU A 59 11.59 -5.05 -5.99
C GLU A 59 10.78 -3.77 -6.29
N ASN A 60 11.03 -2.67 -5.57
CA ASN A 60 10.36 -1.38 -5.74
C ASN A 60 8.83 -1.44 -5.49
N PHE A 61 8.44 -2.10 -4.39
CA PHE A 61 7.06 -2.15 -3.92
C PHE A 61 6.69 -0.86 -3.17
N THR A 62 5.46 -0.37 -3.40
CA THR A 62 4.82 0.55 -2.43
C THR A 62 4.29 -0.28 -1.27
N VAL A 63 4.57 0.12 -0.02
CA VAL A 63 4.10 -0.58 1.17
C VAL A 63 2.95 0.21 1.81
N ILE A 64 1.81 -0.43 2.03
CA ILE A 64 0.66 0.12 2.75
C ILE A 64 0.37 -0.77 3.95
N LEU A 65 0.39 -0.17 5.14
CA LEU A 65 0.14 -0.82 6.42
C LEU A 65 -1.20 -0.36 6.99
N PHE A 66 -2.15 -1.28 7.11
CA PHE A 66 -3.44 -1.04 7.75
C PHE A 66 -3.35 -1.42 9.23
N HIS A 67 -3.09 -0.44 10.09
CA HIS A 67 -2.87 -0.66 11.52
C HIS A 67 -4.15 -1.02 12.23
N TYR A 68 -4.17 -2.20 12.85
CA TYR A 68 -5.33 -2.69 13.56
C TYR A 68 -5.43 -2.47 15.05
N ASP A 69 -4.37 -1.99 15.64
CA ASP A 69 -4.28 -1.69 17.05
C ASP A 69 -4.02 -0.21 17.33
N GLU A 70 -4.04 0.62 16.28
CA GLU A 70 -3.84 2.08 16.37
C GLU A 70 -2.43 2.48 16.86
N LYS A 71 -1.49 1.52 16.90
CA LYS A 71 -0.13 1.74 17.39
C LYS A 71 0.84 2.08 16.26
N VAL A 72 0.61 3.20 15.59
CA VAL A 72 1.48 3.66 14.47
C VAL A 72 2.86 4.06 14.97
N ASP A 73 2.94 4.75 16.09
CA ASP A 73 4.21 5.31 16.58
C ASP A 73 5.27 4.26 16.88
N GLY A 74 4.83 3.05 17.22
CA GLY A 74 5.71 1.92 17.47
C GLY A 74 6.40 1.36 16.21
N TRP A 75 6.20 1.93 15.03
CA TRP A 75 6.81 1.49 13.78
C TRP A 75 7.96 2.39 13.31
N TRP A 76 8.09 3.61 13.84
CA TRP A 76 9.00 4.65 13.32
C TRP A 76 10.50 4.36 13.48
N ASP A 77 10.87 3.36 14.28
CA ASP A 77 12.23 2.83 14.40
C ASP A 77 12.63 1.94 13.22
N LEU A 78 11.68 1.41 12.43
CA LEU A 78 11.99 0.70 11.20
C LEU A 78 12.26 1.72 10.08
N ARG A 79 13.46 1.68 9.48
CA ARG A 79 13.91 2.67 8.50
C ARG A 79 12.93 2.82 7.32
N TRP A 80 12.42 1.70 6.82
CA TRP A 80 11.48 1.67 5.69
C TRP A 80 10.08 2.16 6.06
N SER A 81 9.71 2.19 7.35
CA SER A 81 8.35 2.59 7.76
C SER A 81 8.05 4.04 7.39
N ARG A 82 9.07 4.91 7.38
CA ARG A 82 8.91 6.32 6.99
C ARG A 82 8.47 6.52 5.54
N GLU A 83 8.75 5.54 4.69
CA GLU A 83 8.37 5.54 3.27
C GLU A 83 7.08 4.75 3.03
N ALA A 84 6.60 4.01 4.04
CA ALA A 84 5.34 3.28 3.97
C ALA A 84 4.15 4.20 4.22
N ILE A 85 3.00 3.85 3.63
CA ILE A 85 1.74 4.52 3.87
C ILE A 85 1.06 3.84 5.04
N HIS A 86 0.84 4.56 6.13
CA HIS A 86 0.17 4.06 7.31
C HIS A 86 -1.29 4.49 7.31
N VAL A 87 -2.21 3.52 7.42
CA VAL A 87 -3.65 3.75 7.46
C VAL A 87 -4.18 3.25 8.81
N VAL A 88 -4.90 4.12 9.53
CA VAL A 88 -5.54 3.80 10.80
C VAL A 88 -7.05 4.02 10.65
N GLY A 89 -7.83 3.01 10.98
CA GLY A 89 -9.28 3.14 11.15
C GLY A 89 -9.61 3.21 12.63
N HIS A 90 -9.78 4.41 13.18
CA HIS A 90 -10.21 4.58 14.57
C HIS A 90 -11.58 3.94 14.79
N ASN A 91 -11.73 3.17 15.87
CA ASN A 91 -13.01 2.61 16.30
C ASN A 91 -13.74 1.72 15.25
N GLN A 92 -13.01 1.07 14.33
CA GLN A 92 -13.55 0.13 13.34
C GLN A 92 -12.81 -1.22 13.41
N THR A 93 -13.46 -2.35 13.08
CA THR A 93 -12.88 -3.72 12.94
C THR A 93 -12.46 -4.05 11.49
N LYS A 94 -11.62 -3.18 10.95
CA LYS A 94 -10.36 -3.38 10.19
C LYS A 94 -10.21 -4.31 8.98
N TRP A 95 -10.74 -5.53 8.92
CA TRP A 95 -10.61 -6.32 7.67
C TRP A 95 -11.56 -5.85 6.57
N TRP A 96 -12.80 -5.50 6.94
CA TRP A 96 -13.78 -4.94 6.01
C TRP A 96 -13.38 -3.55 5.49
N PHE A 97 -12.60 -2.79 6.28
CA PHE A 97 -12.14 -1.47 5.90
C PHE A 97 -11.08 -1.54 4.81
N ALA A 98 -10.04 -2.38 4.96
CA ALA A 98 -9.00 -2.55 3.94
C ALA A 98 -9.59 -3.04 2.60
N LYS A 99 -10.64 -3.88 2.62
CA LYS A 99 -11.34 -4.36 1.42
C LYS A 99 -11.89 -3.22 0.54
N ARG A 100 -12.21 -2.05 1.12
CA ARG A 100 -12.70 -0.89 0.36
C ARG A 100 -11.61 -0.20 -0.46
N PHE A 101 -10.33 -0.42 -0.15
CA PHE A 101 -9.20 0.24 -0.82
C PHE A 101 -8.50 -0.65 -1.85
N LEU A 102 -9.00 -1.87 -2.08
CA LEU A 102 -8.41 -2.88 -2.98
C LEU A 102 -9.32 -3.20 -4.19
N HIS A 103 -10.34 -2.39 -4.47
CA HIS A 103 -11.18 -2.47 -5.67
C HIS A 103 -10.69 -1.50 -6.74
#